data_AF-A0A6A4R8C9-F1
#
_entry.id   AF-A0A6A4R8C9-F1
#
_cell.length_a   1.000
_cell.length_b   1.000
_cell.length_c   1.000
_cell.angle_alpha   90.00
_cell.angle_beta   90.00
_cell.angle_gamma   90.00
#
_symmetry.space_group_name_H-M   'P 1'
#
loop_
_entity.id
_entity.type
_entity.pdbx_description
1 polymer ?
#
loop_
_entity_poly.entity_id
_entity_poly.type
_entity_poly.pdbx_seq_one_letter_code
_entity_poly.pdbx_strand_id
1 'polypeptide(L)'
;MVLNEEKVRVEDGYCRVSFDDEVGAKQMYLARGLGIDGYGGDCKGGSGGGGGGGGDYNSMSYGGNGGNRHGVEEYYKKMVEENHANSLFLRNYAQFLYQFKQDPEGAEEYYSCAILADPKDGEVLSQYGKLVWEVHHDKERASSYFERAVQASPKDSHVHAAYASFLWNTEEGEDGCD
;
A
#
# COMPACT_ATOMS: atom_id res chain seq x y z
N MET A 1 6.68 -30.25 -14.31
CA MET A 1 6.32 -29.25 -13.29
C MET A 1 6.26 -27.92 -14.02
N VAL A 2 5.04 -27.48 -14.32
CA VAL A 2 4.78 -26.32 -15.17
C VAL A 2 4.90 -25.09 -14.29
N LEU A 3 5.95 -24.30 -14.53
CA LEU A 3 6.06 -22.95 -14.01
C LEU A 3 5.05 -22.11 -14.81
N ASN A 4 3.98 -21.66 -14.18
CA ASN A 4 3.06 -20.71 -14.81
C ASN A 4 3.77 -19.36 -14.93
N GLU A 5 4.39 -19.17 -16.09
CA GLU A 5 4.80 -17.90 -16.65
C GLU A 5 3.55 -17.05 -16.90
N GLU A 6 3.01 -16.46 -15.83
CA GLU A 6 2.16 -15.29 -15.97
C GLU A 6 3.06 -14.15 -16.46
N LYS A 7 3.05 -14.01 -17.77
CA LYS A 7 3.81 -13.04 -18.55
C LYS A 7 3.29 -11.64 -18.26
N VAL A 8 3.60 -11.13 -17.07
CA VAL A 8 3.69 -9.69 -16.81
C VAL A 8 4.68 -9.17 -17.85
N ARG A 9 4.17 -8.41 -18.83
CA ARG A 9 5.03 -7.78 -19.83
C ARG A 9 5.85 -6.73 -19.10
N VAL A 10 7.02 -7.14 -18.65
CA VAL A 10 8.08 -6.32 -18.09
C VAL A 10 8.61 -5.44 -19.21
N GLU A 11 8.08 -4.22 -19.34
CA GLU A 11 8.80 -3.11 -19.96
C GLU A 11 9.18 -2.14 -18.83
N ASP A 12 10.48 -2.05 -18.57
CA ASP A 12 11.19 -0.96 -17.87
C ASP A 12 11.14 -0.85 -16.33
N GLY A 13 10.75 -1.88 -15.59
CA GLY A 13 11.02 -1.96 -14.13
C GLY A 13 10.47 -0.79 -13.29
N TYR A 14 9.50 -0.08 -13.85
CA TYR A 14 8.91 1.12 -13.28
C TYR A 14 7.41 1.08 -13.54
N CYS A 15 6.64 1.13 -12.47
CA CYS A 15 5.20 1.32 -12.60
C CYS A 15 4.91 2.76 -13.01
N ARG A 16 4.59 2.97 -14.30
CA ARG A 16 3.98 4.22 -14.78
C ARG A 16 2.51 4.26 -14.37
N VAL A 17 2.27 4.60 -13.10
CA VAL A 17 0.93 5.00 -12.67
C VAL A 17 0.70 6.42 -13.16
N SER A 18 -0.15 6.54 -14.18
CA SER A 18 -0.58 7.82 -14.73
C SER A 18 -1.93 8.11 -14.10
N PHE A 19 -2.08 9.28 -13.49
CA PHE A 19 -3.40 9.75 -13.10
C PHE A 19 -4.10 10.17 -14.38
N ASP A 20 -5.13 9.44 -14.81
CA ASP A 20 -6.02 9.88 -15.87
C ASP A 20 -6.88 11.04 -15.37
N ASP A 21 -6.26 12.20 -15.19
CA ASP A 21 -6.97 13.46 -15.21
C ASP A 21 -7.23 13.77 -16.69
N GLU A 22 -8.49 13.67 -17.10
CA GLU A 22 -8.98 14.00 -18.43
C GLU A 22 -8.82 15.51 -18.73
N VAL A 23 -7.59 16.01 -18.81
CA VAL A 23 -7.24 17.31 -19.41
C VAL A 23 -5.83 17.23 -20.02
N GLY A 24 -5.81 16.90 -21.31
CA GLY A 24 -4.91 17.50 -22.31
C GLY A 24 -3.42 17.54 -21.98
N ALA A 25 -2.69 16.57 -22.54
CA ALA A 25 -1.24 16.54 -22.65
C ALA A 25 -0.57 17.92 -22.81
N LYS A 26 0.27 18.30 -21.84
CA LYS A 26 1.35 19.27 -22.05
C LYS A 26 2.64 18.81 -21.39
N GLN A 27 3.61 18.58 -22.26
CA GLN A 27 5.03 18.46 -21.98
C GLN A 27 5.49 19.66 -21.12
N MET A 28 6.02 19.40 -19.92
CA MET A 28 6.52 20.44 -19.01
C MET A 28 8.05 20.46 -19.06
N TYR A 29 8.60 21.65 -19.34
CA TYR A 29 10.03 21.91 -19.47
C TYR A 29 10.72 21.96 -18.10
N LEU A 30 11.96 21.44 -18.01
CA LEU A 30 12.84 21.53 -16.83
C LEU A 30 13.17 22.99 -16.51
N ALA A 31 12.66 23.50 -15.38
CA ALA A 31 13.07 24.78 -14.83
C ALA A 31 14.32 24.59 -13.94
N ARG A 32 15.34 25.41 -14.19
CA ARG A 32 16.60 25.47 -13.44
C ARG A 32 16.62 26.72 -12.55
N GLY A 33 17.03 26.56 -11.28
CA GLY A 33 17.47 27.62 -10.35
C GLY A 33 16.43 28.02 -9.29
N LEU A 34 16.74 28.53 -8.09
CA LEU A 34 17.96 28.96 -7.38
C LEU A 34 17.50 29.37 -5.96
N GLY A 35 18.30 29.08 -4.91
CA GLY A 35 18.38 29.86 -3.66
C GLY A 35 17.53 29.44 -2.44
N ILE A 36 18.18 28.91 -1.39
CA ILE A 36 17.69 28.96 0.01
C ILE A 36 18.84 29.45 0.89
N ASP A 37 18.66 30.65 1.46
CA ASP A 37 19.58 31.32 2.38
C ASP A 37 18.91 31.46 3.76
N GLY A 38 19.56 30.97 4.84
CA GLY A 38 19.35 31.30 6.27
C GLY A 38 17.95 31.00 6.84
N TYR A 39 17.68 30.77 8.13
CA TYR A 39 18.25 31.12 9.42
C TYR A 39 17.64 30.11 10.43
N GLY A 40 18.37 29.48 11.35
CA GLY A 40 18.61 29.98 12.72
C GLY A 40 17.43 29.74 13.68
N GLY A 41 17.56 28.83 14.67
CA GLY A 41 16.54 28.68 15.73
C GLY A 41 16.70 27.49 16.69
N ASP A 42 17.65 27.65 17.63
CA ASP A 42 17.73 27.19 19.03
C ASP A 42 17.11 25.86 19.54
N CYS A 43 17.98 25.07 20.18
CA CYS A 43 17.70 23.87 20.96
C CYS A 43 17.67 24.14 22.47
N LYS A 44 16.53 23.92 23.13
CA LYS A 44 16.35 23.61 24.58
C LYS A 44 14.96 22.97 24.70
N GLY A 45 14.66 21.92 25.46
CA GLY A 45 15.28 21.19 26.57
C GLY A 45 14.12 20.70 27.45
N GLY A 46 14.11 19.46 27.92
CA GLY A 46 13.12 18.99 28.91
C GLY A 46 12.92 17.47 28.96
N SER A 47 13.30 16.87 30.10
CA SER A 47 13.06 15.47 30.46
C SER A 47 11.74 15.27 31.21
N GLY A 48 11.16 14.07 31.08
CA GLY A 48 10.04 13.52 31.86
C GLY A 48 9.23 12.60 30.95
N GLY A 49 8.86 11.34 31.25
CA GLY A 49 8.79 10.59 32.49
C GLY A 49 7.52 9.73 32.43
N GLY A 50 7.66 8.40 32.31
CA GLY A 50 6.69 7.38 32.74
C GLY A 50 5.44 7.08 31.90
N GLY A 51 5.10 5.78 31.81
CA GLY A 51 3.72 5.29 31.61
C GLY A 51 3.53 4.39 30.40
N GLY A 52 3.32 3.09 30.63
CA GLY A 52 2.94 2.12 29.59
C GLY A 52 1.46 2.15 29.22
N GLY A 53 1.11 1.40 28.18
CA GLY A 53 -0.27 1.08 27.83
C GLY A 53 -0.47 0.92 26.32
N GLY A 54 -1.00 -0.25 25.91
CA GLY A 54 -1.78 -0.45 24.69
C GLY A 54 -1.06 -0.18 23.37
N GLY A 55 -0.63 -1.25 22.69
CA GLY A 55 -0.32 -1.19 21.27
C GLY A 55 -1.61 -1.03 20.46
N ASP A 56 -2.18 0.17 20.48
CA ASP A 56 -3.14 0.61 19.49
C ASP A 56 -2.32 0.99 18.25
N TYR A 57 -2.45 0.19 17.20
CA TYR A 57 -1.99 0.57 15.88
C TYR A 57 -2.58 1.95 15.58
N ASN A 58 -1.70 2.93 15.36
CA ASN A 58 -2.07 4.29 15.06
C ASN A 58 -2.77 4.30 13.68
N SER A 59 -4.07 4.06 13.67
CA SER A 59 -4.95 4.70 12.70
C SER A 59 -4.69 6.19 12.92
N MET A 60 -4.00 6.84 11.98
CA MET A 60 -3.83 8.28 12.00
C MET A 60 -5.23 8.90 12.01
N SER A 61 -5.71 9.16 13.23
CA SER A 61 -6.98 9.79 13.53
C SER A 61 -6.85 11.24 13.10
N TYR A 62 -7.19 11.51 11.84
CA TYR A 62 -7.72 12.82 11.49
C TYR A 62 -9.09 12.92 12.15
N GLY A 63 -9.06 13.39 13.40
CA GLY A 63 -10.24 13.90 14.05
C GLY A 63 -10.86 14.99 13.19
N GLY A 64 -12.10 14.73 12.77
CA GLY A 64 -13.01 15.75 12.30
C GLY A 64 -13.01 16.02 10.80
N ASN A 65 -14.23 16.00 10.27
CA ASN A 65 -14.67 16.65 9.04
C ASN A 65 -14.53 15.83 7.75
N GLY A 66 -15.64 15.20 7.34
CA GLY A 66 -15.84 14.52 6.07
C GLY A 66 -15.82 15.43 4.83
N GLY A 67 -14.99 16.47 4.83
CA GLY A 67 -14.85 17.48 3.77
C GLY A 67 -13.47 17.52 3.10
N ASN A 68 -12.48 16.72 3.53
CA ASN A 68 -11.11 16.79 2.98
C ASN A 68 -10.67 15.56 2.19
N ARG A 69 -11.61 14.78 1.62
CA ARG A 69 -11.28 13.61 0.77
C ARG A 69 -10.43 13.98 -0.44
N HIS A 70 -10.71 15.14 -1.05
CA HIS A 70 -9.91 15.66 -2.16
C HIS A 70 -8.48 16.06 -1.74
N GLY A 71 -8.31 16.67 -0.57
CA GLY A 71 -6.97 17.03 -0.09
C GLY A 71 -6.08 15.82 0.24
N VAL A 72 -6.68 14.74 0.74
CA VAL A 72 -5.96 13.48 1.03
C VAL A 72 -5.53 12.77 -0.26
N GLU A 73 -6.41 12.75 -1.27
CA GLU A 73 -6.10 12.18 -2.57
C GLU A 73 -4.97 12.95 -3.27
N GLU A 74 -5.07 14.28 -3.35
CA GLU A 74 -4.03 15.15 -3.92
C GLU A 74 -2.68 14.96 -3.21
N TYR A 75 -2.68 14.78 -1.90
CA TYR A 75 -1.47 14.47 -1.14
C TYR A 75 -0.85 13.14 -1.59
N TYR A 76 -1.63 12.07 -1.70
CA TYR A 76 -1.10 10.79 -2.15
C TYR A 76 -0.64 10.84 -3.60
N LYS A 77 -1.38 11.49 -4.51
CA LYS A 77 -0.97 11.70 -5.90
C LYS A 77 0.40 12.35 -5.96
N LYS A 78 0.57 13.47 -5.24
CA LYS A 78 1.83 14.21 -5.17
C LYS A 78 2.97 13.36 -4.60
N MET A 79 2.72 12.56 -3.56
CA MET A 79 3.74 11.69 -2.96
C MET A 79 4.18 10.57 -3.93
N VAL A 80 3.26 10.03 -4.71
CA VAL A 80 3.56 9.05 -5.77
C VAL A 80 4.29 9.71 -6.93
N GLU A 81 3.96 10.96 -7.30
CA GLU A 81 4.70 11.73 -8.33
C GLU A 81 6.10 12.15 -7.89
N GLU A 82 6.31 12.43 -6.60
CA GLU A 82 7.65 12.77 -6.11
C GLU A 82 8.51 11.51 -5.92
N ASN A 83 7.89 10.36 -5.62
CA ASN A 83 8.59 9.11 -5.34
C ASN A 83 7.82 7.87 -5.84
N HIS A 84 7.78 7.72 -7.16
CA HIS A 84 7.00 6.72 -7.87
C HIS A 84 7.40 5.26 -7.61
N ALA A 85 8.57 5.02 -7.01
CA ALA A 85 9.08 3.68 -6.71
C ALA A 85 9.05 3.36 -5.21
N ASN A 86 8.42 4.19 -4.38
CA ASN A 86 8.34 3.92 -2.96
C ASN A 86 7.15 3.01 -2.65
N SER A 87 7.46 1.75 -2.33
CA SER A 87 6.46 0.72 -1.98
C SER A 87 5.50 1.16 -0.87
N LEU A 88 5.97 1.94 0.11
CA LEU A 88 5.14 2.43 1.23
C LEU A 88 4.10 3.47 0.77
N PHE A 89 4.43 4.35 -0.16
CA PHE A 89 3.44 5.32 -0.66
C PHE A 89 2.44 4.65 -1.61
N LEU A 90 2.92 3.74 -2.46
CA LEU A 90 2.09 2.98 -3.39
C LEU A 90 1.04 2.14 -2.63
N ARG A 91 1.44 1.39 -1.60
CA ARG A 91 0.51 0.58 -0.80
C ARG A 91 -0.50 1.43 -0.03
N ASN A 92 -0.07 2.55 0.55
CA ASN A 92 -0.97 3.44 1.30
C ASN A 92 -2.01 4.08 0.38
N TYR A 93 -1.61 4.44 -0.85
CA TYR A 93 -2.55 4.94 -1.83
C TYR A 93 -3.51 3.85 -2.34
N ALA A 94 -3.02 2.65 -2.60
CA ALA A 94 -3.87 1.50 -2.94
C ALA A 94 -4.94 1.23 -1.86
N GLN A 95 -4.52 1.26 -0.59
CA GLN A 95 -5.43 1.13 0.55
C GLN A 95 -6.46 2.27 0.61
N PHE A 96 -6.05 3.50 0.26
CA PHE A 96 -6.97 4.64 0.19
C PHE A 96 -8.00 4.46 -0.93
N LEU A 97 -7.57 4.02 -2.12
CA LEU A 97 -8.47 3.74 -3.25
C LEU A 97 -9.50 2.67 -2.88
N TYR A 98 -9.06 1.58 -2.27
CA TYR A 98 -9.96 0.50 -1.87
C TYR A 98 -10.98 0.94 -0.81
N GLN A 99 -10.53 1.56 0.29
CA GLN A 99 -11.42 1.87 1.41
C GLN A 99 -12.29 3.12 1.21
N PHE A 100 -11.76 4.16 0.55
CA PHE A 100 -12.44 5.46 0.46
C PHE A 100 -13.03 5.76 -0.90
N LYS A 101 -12.41 5.26 -1.98
CA LYS A 101 -12.89 5.44 -3.35
C LYS A 101 -13.73 4.26 -3.84
N GLN A 102 -13.67 3.12 -3.15
CA GLN A 102 -14.31 1.88 -3.56
C GLN A 102 -13.89 1.48 -4.97
N ASP A 103 -12.62 1.73 -5.29
CA ASP A 103 -12.00 1.42 -6.58
C ASP A 103 -11.00 0.26 -6.39
N PRO A 104 -11.47 -1.00 -6.49
CA PRO A 104 -10.61 -2.17 -6.33
C PRO A 104 -9.64 -2.35 -7.50
N GLU A 105 -10.03 -1.97 -8.72
CA GLU A 105 -9.17 -2.10 -9.91
C GLU A 105 -7.94 -1.19 -9.79
N GLY A 106 -8.15 0.09 -9.46
CA GLY A 106 -7.05 1.00 -9.17
C GLY A 106 -6.18 0.50 -8.01
N ALA A 107 -6.79 0.03 -6.92
CA ALA A 107 -6.03 -0.50 -5.79
C ALA A 107 -5.12 -1.68 -6.20
N GLU A 108 -5.59 -2.60 -7.04
CA GLU A 108 -4.79 -3.73 -7.53
C GLU A 108 -3.57 -3.28 -8.34
N GLU A 109 -3.71 -2.26 -9.18
CA GLU A 109 -2.60 -1.70 -9.94
C GLU A 109 -1.53 -1.14 -8.99
N TYR A 110 -1.92 -0.30 -8.04
CA TYR A 110 -0.97 0.31 -7.09
C TYR A 110 -0.32 -0.71 -6.15
N TYR A 111 -1.04 -1.75 -5.71
CA TYR A 111 -0.43 -2.84 -4.96
C TYR A 111 0.55 -3.67 -5.81
N SER A 112 0.19 -3.99 -7.06
CA SER A 112 1.10 -4.67 -7.98
C SER A 112 2.38 -3.88 -8.17
N CYS A 113 2.25 -2.56 -8.29
CA CYS A 113 3.39 -1.64 -8.34
C CYS A 113 4.22 -1.62 -7.06
N ALA A 114 3.58 -1.65 -5.90
CA ALA A 114 4.28 -1.74 -4.62
C ALA A 114 5.09 -3.04 -4.49
N ILE A 115 4.55 -4.17 -4.98
CA ILE A 115 5.24 -5.47 -5.02
C ILE A 115 6.42 -5.44 -6.00
N LEU A 116 6.28 -4.77 -7.15
CA LEU A 116 7.38 -4.62 -8.10
C LEU A 116 8.51 -3.74 -7.53
N ALA A 117 8.16 -2.71 -6.77
CA ALA A 117 9.11 -1.83 -6.09
C ALA A 117 9.86 -2.53 -4.95
N ASP A 118 9.16 -3.30 -4.12
CA ASP A 118 9.76 -4.14 -3.09
C ASP A 118 9.06 -5.52 -2.99
N PRO A 119 9.60 -6.54 -3.68
CA PRO A 119 9.00 -7.87 -3.68
C PRO A 119 9.21 -8.63 -2.36
N LYS A 120 9.95 -8.05 -1.40
CA LYS A 120 10.22 -8.63 -0.08
C LYS A 120 9.48 -7.90 1.04
N ASP A 121 8.61 -6.93 0.71
CA ASP A 121 7.74 -6.33 1.71
C ASP A 121 6.57 -7.28 2.01
N GLY A 122 6.70 -8.03 3.11
CA GLY A 122 5.68 -8.97 3.56
C GLY A 122 4.34 -8.29 3.90
N GLU A 123 4.36 -7.02 4.32
CA GLU A 123 3.13 -6.29 4.62
C GLU A 123 2.35 -6.02 3.33
N VAL A 124 3.03 -5.55 2.28
CA VAL A 124 2.42 -5.31 0.96
C VAL A 124 1.85 -6.59 0.37
N LEU A 125 2.60 -7.70 0.45
CA LEU A 125 2.15 -9.01 -0.04
C LEU A 125 0.89 -9.48 0.69
N SER A 126 0.82 -9.31 2.02
CA SER A 126 -0.35 -9.70 2.81
C SER A 126 -1.57 -8.82 2.53
N GLN A 127 -1.39 -7.51 2.36
CA GLN A 127 -2.46 -6.57 2.03
C GLN A 127 -3.01 -6.83 0.62
N TYR A 128 -2.14 -7.11 -0.35
CA TYR A 128 -2.57 -7.50 -1.69
C TYR A 128 -3.29 -8.85 -1.70
N GLY A 129 -2.78 -9.85 -0.98
CA GLY A 129 -3.46 -11.14 -0.82
C GLY A 129 -4.87 -11.00 -0.23
N LYS A 130 -5.03 -10.10 0.75
CA LYS A 130 -6.34 -9.76 1.33
C LYS A 130 -7.26 -9.11 0.29
N LEU A 131 -6.77 -8.14 -0.49
CA LEU A 131 -7.56 -7.51 -1.55
C LEU A 131 -8.02 -8.54 -2.58
N VAL A 132 -7.13 -9.41 -3.05
CA VAL A 132 -7.47 -10.47 -4.01
C VAL A 132 -8.55 -11.41 -3.46
N TRP A 133 -8.48 -11.77 -2.18
CA TRP A 133 -9.51 -12.56 -1.53
C TRP A 133 -10.85 -11.83 -1.44
N GLU A 134 -10.86 -10.54 -1.09
CA GLU A 134 -12.08 -9.75 -0.93
C GLU A 134 -12.75 -9.40 -2.27
N VAL A 135 -11.97 -9.18 -3.33
CA VAL A 135 -12.47 -8.78 -4.65
C VAL A 135 -12.81 -9.98 -5.53
N HIS A 136 -11.91 -10.97 -5.61
CA HIS A 136 -12.05 -12.09 -6.54
C HIS A 136 -12.51 -13.38 -5.87
N HIS A 137 -12.43 -13.49 -4.54
CA HIS A 137 -12.65 -14.74 -3.80
C HIS A 137 -11.79 -15.91 -4.31
N ASP A 138 -10.62 -15.59 -4.88
CA ASP A 138 -9.68 -16.59 -5.39
C ASP A 138 -8.76 -17.06 -4.26
N LYS A 139 -9.12 -18.20 -3.65
CA LYS A 139 -8.38 -18.81 -2.54
C LYS A 139 -6.96 -19.17 -2.94
N GLU A 140 -6.73 -19.69 -4.15
CA GLU A 140 -5.40 -20.13 -4.58
C GLU A 140 -4.46 -18.94 -4.79
N ARG A 141 -4.93 -17.91 -5.51
CA ARG A 141 -4.13 -16.69 -5.72
C ARG A 141 -3.86 -15.97 -4.39
N ALA A 142 -4.87 -15.80 -3.55
CA ALA A 142 -4.70 -15.14 -2.25
C ALA A 142 -3.73 -15.91 -1.34
N SER A 143 -3.86 -17.24 -1.25
CA SER A 143 -2.96 -18.09 -0.44
C SER A 143 -1.50 -17.93 -0.87
N SER A 144 -1.24 -17.94 -2.18
CA SER A 144 0.11 -17.75 -2.72
C SER A 144 0.74 -16.42 -2.28
N TYR A 145 -0.02 -15.33 -2.24
CA TYR A 145 0.48 -14.04 -1.75
C TYR A 145 0.75 -14.05 -0.24
N PHE A 146 -0.12 -14.67 0.57
CA PHE A 146 0.12 -14.80 2.01
C PHE A 146 1.31 -15.69 2.34
N GLU A 147 1.51 -16.80 1.63
CA GLU A 147 2.68 -17.66 1.82
C GLU A 147 3.97 -16.90 1.50
N ARG A 148 3.99 -16.14 0.40
CA ARG A 148 5.11 -15.26 0.06
C ARG A 148 5.33 -14.19 1.12
N ALA A 149 4.26 -13.63 1.68
CA ALA A 149 4.34 -12.64 2.75
C ALA A 149 5.03 -13.21 4.01
N VAL A 150 4.64 -14.42 4.43
CA VAL A 150 5.25 -15.12 5.59
C VAL A 150 6.71 -15.46 5.31
N GLN A 151 7.04 -15.88 4.09
CA GLN A 151 8.43 -16.13 3.70
C GLN A 151 9.28 -14.86 3.71
N ALA A 152 8.72 -13.74 3.28
CA ALA A 152 9.40 -12.45 3.25
C ALA A 152 9.62 -11.87 4.66
N SER A 153 8.60 -11.97 5.52
CA SER A 153 8.59 -11.41 6.88
C SER A 153 8.21 -12.46 7.94
N PRO A 154 9.06 -13.49 8.18
CA PRO A 154 8.75 -14.62 9.06
C PRO A 154 8.66 -14.26 10.55
N LYS A 155 9.03 -13.03 10.93
CA LYS A 155 8.95 -12.54 12.31
C LYS A 155 7.86 -11.50 12.52
N ASP A 156 7.15 -11.13 11.46
CA ASP A 156 6.14 -10.08 11.53
C ASP A 156 4.80 -10.67 11.97
N SER A 157 4.33 -10.27 13.15
CA SER A 157 3.07 -10.73 13.70
C SER A 157 1.87 -10.28 12.87
N HIS A 158 1.94 -9.13 12.19
CA HIS A 158 0.83 -8.62 11.38
C HIS A 158 0.59 -9.51 10.16
N VAL A 159 1.67 -9.91 9.48
CA VAL A 159 1.62 -10.84 8.34
C VAL A 159 1.02 -12.18 8.75
N HIS A 160 1.44 -12.73 9.89
CA HIS A 160 0.89 -14.00 10.39
C HIS A 160 -0.58 -13.88 10.78
N ALA A 161 -0.97 -12.77 11.42
CA ALA A 161 -2.37 -12.52 11.78
C ALA A 161 -3.26 -12.37 10.54
N ALA A 162 -2.79 -11.68 9.50
CA ALA A 162 -3.51 -11.56 8.25
C ALA A 162 -3.70 -12.91 7.56
N TYR A 163 -2.65 -13.74 7.51
CA TYR A 163 -2.75 -15.08 6.93
C TYR A 163 -3.69 -16.01 7.73
N ALA A 164 -3.59 -16.00 9.07
CA ALA A 164 -4.49 -16.77 9.92
C ALA A 164 -5.95 -16.35 9.75
N SER A 165 -6.22 -15.04 9.66
CA SER A 165 -7.57 -14.52 9.39
C SER A 165 -8.09 -14.96 8.03
N PHE A 166 -7.24 -14.99 7.01
CA PHE A 166 -7.60 -15.51 5.70
C PHE A 166 -7.96 -16.99 5.76
N LEU A 167 -7.12 -17.81 6.39
CA LEU A 167 -7.37 -19.26 6.52
C LEU A 167 -8.69 -19.54 7.23
N TRP A 168 -8.95 -18.87 8.36
CA TRP A 168 -10.21 -18.99 9.10
C TRP A 168 -11.43 -18.71 8.21
N ASN A 169 -11.37 -17.62 7.43
CA ASN A 169 -12.47 -17.23 6.55
C ASN A 169 -12.65 -18.17 5.35
N THR A 170 -11.64 -18.97 4.99
CA THR A 170 -11.68 -19.89 3.85
C THR A 170 -12.00 -21.34 4.23
N GLU A 171 -11.79 -21.72 5.49
CA GLU A 171 -12.05 -23.07 6.02
C GLU A 171 -13.55 -23.28 6.28
N GLU A 172 -14.27 -22.23 6.69
CA GLU A 172 -15.74 -22.27 6.90
C GLU A 172 -16.56 -22.55 5.63
N GLY A 173 -15.94 -22.55 4.44
CA GLY A 173 -16.59 -22.86 3.15
C GLY A 173 -16.43 -24.31 2.67
N GLU A 174 -15.59 -25.12 3.30
CA GLU A 174 -15.33 -26.52 2.90
C GLU A 174 -16.12 -27.55 3.74
N ASP A 175 -16.81 -27.11 4.80
CA ASP A 175 -17.65 -27.95 5.68
C ASP A 175 -19.11 -28.06 5.22
N GLY A 176 -19.34 -28.10 3.91
CA GLY A 176 -20.65 -28.34 3.29
C GLY A 176 -20.96 -29.83 3.11
N CYS A 177 -21.48 -30.44 4.18
CA CYS A 177 -22.37 -31.62 4.28
C CYS A 177 -22.48 -32.63 3.12
N ASP A 178 -22.12 -33.88 3.43
CA ASP A 178 -22.56 -35.16 2.81
C ASP A 178 -24.08 -35.37 2.92
#